data_AF-A0A166GM31-F1
#
_entry.id   AF-A0A166GM31-F1
#
_cell.length_a   1.000
_cell.length_b   1.000
_cell.length_c   1.000
_cell.angle_alpha   90.00
_cell.angle_beta   90.00
_cell.angle_gamma   90.00
#
_symmetry.space_group_name_H-M   'P 1'
#
loop_
_entity.id
_entity.type
_entity.pdbx_description
1 polymer ?
#
loop_
_entity_poly.entity_id
_entity_poly.type
_entity_poly.pdbx_seq_one_letter_code
_entity_poly.pdbx_strand_id
1 'polypeptide(L)'
;MNALAKECDAVSVHNPFAWHMMQKIVCRHLGIGLSSRRDVKRIHKTKTGKEVVQTLLECAHVNKKNVNVLGGLLMTVRKLLGDMDVLIAHELLEQGWQNFALGCLKLHKQHPQFRELTIATILQLVRSTPTLPLMHEHAISGAPKIASLIPSYIENTEVLMSLLTILRVFLFALNTYHLLNCKPLPTSTLDSLQLSSLAKSLVDLLDKSAPRIVTGKMLDSVSEILTWISYYKSNAILRLPSNTGVLLFVAFLSCQSPLVRCRGFTGLVNIHREYAQKARSFTPEVLFQLQQSLTAEYPPVDELLPSITHALPELDPKTPHMVFCLRHLTPFTRLRSDGAPFNAYEAALRFVEYELHGPQRDDEWLEYPVMRIFGVANPTSMIMDDMAYALMFHNKRYETHVDASVLGVGLRNSNN
;
A
#
# COMPACT_ATOMS: atom_id res chain seq x y z
N MET A 1 -12.75 43.49 6.30
CA MET A 1 -12.15 42.41 7.12
C MET A 1 -13.31 41.73 7.86
N ASN A 2 -13.56 40.44 7.58
CA ASN A 2 -14.72 39.67 8.06
C ASN A 2 -14.74 39.59 9.61
N ALA A 3 -15.92 39.63 10.25
CA ALA A 3 -16.06 39.56 11.70
C ALA A 3 -15.41 38.30 12.31
N LEU A 4 -15.53 37.18 11.60
CA LEU A 4 -14.84 35.92 11.94
C LEU A 4 -13.31 36.09 12.02
N ALA A 5 -12.72 36.73 11.01
CA ALA A 5 -11.27 36.94 10.95
C ALA A 5 -10.78 37.80 12.11
N LYS A 6 -11.49 38.88 12.42
CA LYS A 6 -11.16 39.76 13.56
C LYS A 6 -11.18 39.02 14.88
N GLU A 7 -12.16 38.16 15.10
CA GLU A 7 -12.26 37.41 16.35
C GLU A 7 -11.18 36.33 16.48
N CYS A 8 -10.90 35.60 15.40
CA CYS A 8 -9.80 34.63 15.37
C CYS A 8 -8.44 35.30 15.63
N ASP A 9 -8.22 36.50 15.06
CA ASP A 9 -6.99 37.26 15.26
C ASP A 9 -6.87 37.79 16.69
N ALA A 10 -7.98 38.25 17.29
CA ALA A 10 -8.00 38.73 18.68
C ALA A 10 -7.57 37.65 19.68
N VAL A 11 -7.99 36.39 19.48
CA VAL A 11 -7.54 35.27 20.33
C VAL A 11 -6.07 34.95 20.12
N SER A 12 -5.56 35.10 18.90
CA SER A 12 -4.17 34.82 18.54
C SER A 12 -3.19 35.80 19.23
N VAL A 13 -3.63 37.00 19.62
CA VAL A 13 -2.81 37.97 20.36
C VAL A 13 -2.32 37.40 21.70
N HIS A 14 -3.17 36.68 22.41
CA HIS A 14 -2.85 36.14 23.74
C HIS A 14 -2.43 34.67 23.69
N ASN A 15 -2.86 33.92 22.67
CA ASN A 15 -2.50 32.52 22.50
C ASN A 15 -2.35 32.18 21.01
N PRO A 16 -1.17 32.47 20.43
CA PRO A 16 -0.90 32.18 19.03
C PRO A 16 -1.12 30.70 18.73
N PHE A 17 -1.75 30.40 17.59
CA PHE A 17 -1.93 29.02 17.12
C PHE A 17 -2.76 28.12 18.07
N ALA A 18 -3.62 28.69 18.91
CA ALA A 18 -4.63 27.96 19.69
C ALA A 18 -5.74 27.38 18.78
N TRP A 19 -5.39 26.40 17.95
CA TRP A 19 -6.26 25.90 16.88
C TRP A 19 -7.61 25.38 17.36
N HIS A 20 -7.65 24.81 18.56
CA HIS A 20 -8.89 24.35 19.19
C HIS A 20 -9.85 25.50 19.55
N MET A 21 -9.33 26.69 19.88
CA MET A 21 -10.16 27.88 20.12
C MET A 21 -10.66 28.45 18.81
N MET A 22 -9.77 28.53 17.80
CA MET A 22 -10.14 29.00 16.46
C MET A 22 -11.19 28.08 15.82
N GLN A 23 -11.09 26.77 16.04
CA GLN A 23 -12.12 25.80 15.66
C GLN A 23 -13.50 26.16 16.25
N LYS A 24 -13.57 26.41 17.57
CA LYS A 24 -14.82 26.77 18.25
C LYS A 24 -15.43 28.05 17.68
N ILE A 25 -14.60 29.06 17.41
CA ILE A 25 -15.04 30.33 16.82
C ILE A 25 -15.60 30.07 15.41
N VAL A 26 -14.85 29.37 14.56
CA VAL A 26 -15.28 29.02 13.19
C VAL A 26 -16.60 28.26 13.23
N CYS A 27 -16.71 27.21 14.04
CA CYS A 27 -17.94 26.43 14.17
C CYS A 27 -19.14 27.29 14.60
N ARG A 28 -18.95 28.18 15.59
CA ARG A 28 -20.02 29.07 16.06
C ARG A 28 -20.46 30.06 14.98
N HIS A 29 -19.52 30.70 14.28
CA HIS A 29 -19.83 31.65 13.19
C HIS A 29 -20.53 30.99 12.00
N LEU A 30 -20.22 29.72 11.72
CA LEU A 30 -20.86 28.96 10.65
C LEU A 30 -22.11 28.19 11.10
N GLY A 31 -22.51 28.29 12.37
CA GLY A 31 -23.66 27.57 12.91
C GLY A 31 -23.50 26.04 12.96
N ILE A 32 -22.26 25.53 12.96
CA ILE A 32 -21.96 24.10 12.91
C ILE A 32 -21.74 23.56 14.33
N GLY A 33 -22.62 22.66 14.77
CA GLY A 33 -22.47 21.96 16.06
C GLY A 33 -21.44 20.84 15.97
N LEU A 34 -20.25 21.04 16.58
CA LEU A 34 -19.20 20.01 16.68
C LEU A 34 -18.59 19.92 18.08
N SER A 35 -19.30 20.39 19.10
CA SER A 35 -18.78 20.41 20.47
C SER A 35 -18.71 19.01 21.07
N SER A 36 -19.64 18.13 20.70
CA SER A 36 -19.76 16.76 21.22
C SER A 36 -19.95 15.72 20.11
N ARG A 37 -19.69 14.43 20.44
CA ARG A 37 -20.04 13.30 19.55
C ARG A 37 -21.53 13.23 19.21
N ARG A 38 -22.41 13.79 20.05
CA ARG A 38 -23.86 13.85 19.77
C ARG A 38 -24.15 14.80 18.62
N ASP A 39 -23.46 15.94 18.56
CA ASP A 39 -23.63 16.92 17.49
C ASP A 39 -23.16 16.36 16.15
N VAL A 40 -22.03 15.66 16.17
CA VAL A 40 -21.51 14.90 15.05
C VAL A 40 -22.56 13.87 14.57
N LYS A 41 -23.10 13.03 15.47
CA LYS A 41 -24.18 12.08 15.13
C LYS A 41 -25.44 12.77 14.60
N ARG A 42 -25.74 14.00 15.03
CA ARG A 42 -26.89 14.76 14.54
C ARG A 42 -26.71 15.11 13.06
N ILE A 43 -25.55 15.63 12.66
CA ILE A 43 -25.24 15.93 11.24
C ILE A 43 -25.48 14.70 10.35
N HIS A 44 -25.07 13.53 10.82
CA HIS A 44 -25.32 12.27 10.13
C HIS A 44 -26.81 11.93 10.05
N LYS A 45 -27.53 11.97 11.20
CA LYS A 45 -28.97 11.67 11.25
C LYS A 45 -29.80 12.61 10.40
N THR A 46 -29.42 13.88 10.31
CA THR A 46 -30.10 14.89 9.50
C THR A 46 -29.65 14.88 8.03
N LYS A 47 -28.68 14.04 7.65
CA LYS A 47 -28.08 13.98 6.32
C LYS A 47 -27.51 15.31 5.83
N THR A 48 -27.08 16.17 6.75
CA THR A 48 -26.58 17.53 6.42
C THR A 48 -25.07 17.57 6.21
N GLY A 49 -24.42 16.42 6.01
CA GLY A 49 -22.97 16.32 5.88
C GLY A 49 -22.45 17.13 4.69
N LYS A 50 -23.14 17.01 3.55
CA LYS A 50 -22.81 17.72 2.31
C LYS A 50 -22.81 19.24 2.49
N GLU A 51 -23.85 19.82 3.07
CA GLU A 51 -23.95 21.28 3.24
C GLU A 51 -22.91 21.80 4.24
N VAL A 52 -22.64 21.05 5.31
CA VAL A 52 -21.60 21.41 6.30
C VAL A 52 -20.22 21.46 5.64
N VAL A 53 -19.88 20.44 4.85
CA VAL A 53 -18.62 20.37 4.11
C VAL A 53 -18.49 21.52 3.12
N GLN A 54 -19.56 21.86 2.40
CA GLN A 54 -19.59 22.94 1.43
C GLN A 54 -19.38 24.30 2.10
N THR A 55 -20.13 24.55 3.17
CA THR A 55 -20.06 25.79 3.97
C THR A 55 -18.65 26.03 4.50
N LEU A 56 -18.00 24.96 4.98
CA LEU A 56 -16.62 25.04 5.46
C LEU A 56 -15.65 25.42 4.33
N LEU A 57 -15.84 24.86 3.13
CA LEU A 57 -14.94 25.07 2.00
C LEU A 57 -15.08 26.48 1.42
N GLU A 58 -16.31 26.95 1.28
CA GLU A 58 -16.63 28.33 0.90
C GLU A 58 -16.01 29.33 1.88
N CYS A 59 -16.17 29.09 3.19
CA CYS A 59 -15.53 29.90 4.22
C CYS A 59 -14.00 29.89 4.08
N ALA A 60 -13.40 28.73 3.77
CA ALA A 60 -11.97 28.61 3.55
C ALA A 60 -11.49 29.41 2.34
N HIS A 61 -12.28 29.45 1.26
CA HIS A 61 -11.98 30.21 0.07
C HIS A 61 -12.08 31.73 0.28
N VAL A 62 -13.05 32.20 1.05
CA VAL A 62 -13.20 33.62 1.41
C VAL A 62 -12.04 34.08 2.31
N ASN A 63 -11.54 33.21 3.19
CA ASN A 63 -10.56 33.57 4.22
C ASN A 63 -9.14 33.06 3.95
N LYS A 64 -8.75 32.79 2.68
CA LYS A 64 -7.41 32.28 2.30
C LYS A 64 -6.22 33.07 2.88
N LYS A 65 -6.41 34.37 3.16
CA LYS A 65 -5.36 35.24 3.70
C LYS A 65 -5.23 35.20 5.23
N ASN A 66 -6.16 34.60 5.96
CA ASN A 66 -6.13 34.58 7.43
C ASN A 66 -5.72 33.20 7.95
N VAL A 67 -4.50 33.09 8.48
CA VAL A 67 -3.95 31.82 8.99
C VAL A 67 -4.75 31.23 10.16
N ASN A 68 -5.30 32.08 11.02
CA ASN A 68 -6.04 31.65 12.22
C ASN A 68 -7.38 31.01 11.83
N VAL A 69 -8.11 31.64 10.92
CA VAL A 69 -9.36 31.09 10.36
C VAL A 69 -9.09 29.77 9.64
N LEU A 70 -8.05 29.72 8.80
CA LEU A 70 -7.66 28.49 8.11
C LEU A 70 -7.27 27.37 9.08
N GLY A 71 -6.52 27.68 10.15
CA GLY A 71 -6.18 26.70 11.18
C GLY A 71 -7.41 26.17 11.91
N GLY A 72 -8.36 27.04 12.25
CA GLY A 72 -9.66 26.63 12.81
C GLY A 72 -10.46 25.71 11.87
N LEU A 73 -10.50 26.03 10.58
CA LEU A 73 -11.16 25.22 9.55
C LEU A 73 -10.51 23.83 9.40
N LEU A 74 -9.18 23.76 9.33
CA LEU A 74 -8.44 22.49 9.25
C LEU A 74 -8.71 21.62 10.49
N MET A 75 -8.74 22.21 11.69
CA MET A 75 -9.12 21.49 12.91
C MET A 75 -10.55 20.99 12.87
N THR A 76 -11.48 21.77 12.32
CA THR A 76 -12.86 21.35 12.11
C THR A 76 -12.93 20.11 11.21
N VAL A 77 -12.23 20.13 10.09
CA VAL A 77 -12.16 18.98 9.16
C VAL A 77 -11.54 17.76 9.84
N ARG A 78 -10.44 17.92 10.58
CA ARG A 78 -9.84 16.83 11.34
C ARG A 78 -10.78 16.22 12.37
N LYS A 79 -11.58 17.05 13.06
CA LYS A 79 -12.59 16.56 14.00
C LYS A 79 -13.69 15.78 13.29
N LEU A 80 -14.18 16.30 12.16
CA LEU A 80 -15.15 15.59 11.32
C LEU A 80 -14.61 14.23 10.89
N LEU A 81 -13.38 14.15 10.38
CA LEU A 81 -12.76 12.90 9.97
C LEU A 81 -12.45 11.93 11.12
N GLY A 82 -12.25 12.43 12.34
CA GLY A 82 -11.88 11.62 13.50
C GLY A 82 -13.08 11.01 14.25
N ASP A 83 -14.22 11.71 14.25
CA ASP A 83 -15.44 11.29 14.94
C ASP A 83 -16.51 10.70 13.98
N MET A 84 -16.31 10.74 12.66
CA MET A 84 -17.29 10.27 11.65
C MET A 84 -16.81 9.08 10.82
N ASP A 85 -17.81 8.32 10.39
CA ASP A 85 -17.76 7.19 9.46
C ASP A 85 -17.49 7.63 8.01
N VAL A 86 -17.21 6.65 7.14
CA VAL A 86 -16.81 6.73 5.73
C VAL A 86 -17.59 7.75 4.89
N LEU A 87 -18.85 8.02 5.24
CA LEU A 87 -19.76 8.92 4.50
C LEU A 87 -19.30 10.40 4.49
N ILE A 88 -18.87 10.97 5.62
CA ILE A 88 -18.40 12.37 5.61
C ILE A 88 -17.04 12.50 4.98
N ALA A 89 -16.20 11.47 5.12
CA ALA A 89 -14.95 11.41 4.38
C ALA A 89 -15.23 11.45 2.88
N HIS A 90 -16.22 10.70 2.38
CA HIS A 90 -16.64 10.77 0.98
C HIS A 90 -17.04 12.19 0.56
N GLU A 91 -17.92 12.84 1.32
CA GLU A 91 -18.38 14.22 1.04
C GLU A 91 -17.23 15.24 1.02
N LEU A 92 -16.29 15.18 1.99
CA LEU A 92 -15.11 16.03 2.02
C LEU A 92 -14.28 15.91 0.74
N LEU A 93 -14.17 14.70 0.22
CA LEU A 93 -13.33 14.39 -0.94
C LEU A 93 -13.99 14.79 -2.25
N GLU A 94 -15.28 14.46 -2.42
CA GLU A 94 -16.07 14.90 -3.59
C GLU A 94 -16.07 16.42 -3.74
N GLN A 95 -16.08 17.14 -2.63
CA GLN A 95 -16.06 18.61 -2.63
C GLN A 95 -14.65 19.22 -2.73
N GLY A 96 -13.60 18.41 -2.87
CA GLY A 96 -12.25 18.91 -3.17
C GLY A 96 -11.45 19.41 -1.97
N TRP A 97 -11.75 18.98 -0.75
CA TRP A 97 -10.97 19.35 0.44
C TRP A 97 -9.50 18.93 0.38
N GLN A 98 -9.19 17.85 -0.35
CA GLN A 98 -7.81 17.44 -0.58
C GLN A 98 -7.00 18.47 -1.37
N ASN A 99 -7.57 18.94 -2.50
CA ASN A 99 -6.95 19.97 -3.32
C ASN A 99 -6.75 21.25 -2.51
N PHE A 100 -7.72 21.58 -1.67
CA PHE A 100 -7.61 22.70 -0.75
C PHE A 100 -6.48 22.51 0.29
N ALA A 101 -6.44 21.36 0.99
CA ALA A 101 -5.43 21.07 2.00
C ALA A 101 -4.01 21.03 1.41
N LEU A 102 -3.85 20.42 0.23
CA LEU A 102 -2.59 20.46 -0.53
C LEU A 102 -2.22 21.89 -0.96
N GLY A 103 -3.21 22.72 -1.28
CA GLY A 103 -3.03 24.14 -1.58
C GLY A 103 -2.53 24.92 -0.36
N CYS A 104 -2.99 24.58 0.84
CA CYS A 104 -2.57 25.21 2.09
C CYS A 104 -1.08 25.06 2.39
N LEU A 105 -0.41 24.01 1.87
CA LEU A 105 1.04 23.84 2.01
C LEU A 105 1.85 25.01 1.40
N LYS A 106 1.28 25.70 0.41
CA LYS A 106 1.91 26.87 -0.23
C LYS A 106 1.56 28.19 0.46
N LEU A 107 0.53 28.20 1.31
CA LEU A 107 0.08 29.38 2.05
C LEU A 107 0.91 29.53 3.32
N HIS A 108 1.04 30.77 3.79
CA HIS A 108 1.55 31.08 5.14
C HIS A 108 2.87 30.36 5.48
N LYS A 109 3.82 30.35 4.54
CA LYS A 109 5.08 29.60 4.65
C LYS A 109 5.92 29.98 5.87
N GLN A 110 5.72 31.18 6.39
CA GLN A 110 6.35 31.74 7.58
C GLN A 110 5.80 31.20 8.91
N HIS A 111 4.74 30.38 8.89
CA HIS A 111 4.12 29.81 10.08
C HIS A 111 4.27 28.27 10.12
N PRO A 112 5.37 27.73 10.69
CA PRO A 112 5.63 26.29 10.74
C PRO A 112 4.47 25.48 11.36
N GLN A 113 3.87 25.98 12.44
CA GLN A 113 2.78 25.34 13.17
C GLN A 113 1.54 25.13 12.28
N PHE A 114 1.27 26.09 11.38
CA PHE A 114 0.17 25.97 10.41
C PHE A 114 0.49 24.91 9.35
N ARG A 115 1.74 24.84 8.89
CA ARG A 115 2.18 23.81 7.93
C ARG A 115 2.11 22.42 8.56
N GLU A 116 2.51 22.26 9.81
CA GLU A 116 2.40 21.00 10.57
C GLU A 116 0.94 20.55 10.71
N LEU A 117 0.04 21.46 11.08
CA LEU A 117 -1.40 21.20 11.10
C LEU A 117 -1.94 20.79 9.72
N THR A 118 -1.44 21.43 8.66
CA THR A 118 -1.83 21.11 7.28
C THR A 118 -1.37 19.69 6.91
N ILE A 119 -0.12 19.33 7.21
CA ILE A 119 0.42 17.97 6.98
C ILE A 119 -0.39 16.93 7.75
N ALA A 120 -0.70 17.19 9.02
CA ALA A 120 -1.51 16.29 9.83
C ALA A 120 -2.95 16.14 9.27
N THR A 121 -3.56 17.22 8.76
CA THR A 121 -4.85 17.17 8.09
C THR A 121 -4.79 16.34 6.81
N ILE A 122 -3.75 16.51 5.98
CA ILE A 122 -3.56 15.73 4.75
C ILE A 122 -3.42 14.25 5.08
N LEU A 123 -2.61 13.89 6.08
CA LEU A 123 -2.45 12.51 6.52
C LEU A 123 -3.81 11.88 6.90
N GLN A 124 -4.65 12.63 7.60
CA GLN A 124 -5.97 12.15 7.99
C GLN A 124 -6.91 11.99 6.78
N LEU A 125 -6.93 12.95 5.85
CA LEU A 125 -7.70 12.85 4.60
C LEU A 125 -7.28 11.64 3.75
N VAL A 126 -5.98 11.40 3.64
CA VAL A 126 -5.42 10.27 2.89
C VAL A 126 -5.83 8.93 3.51
N ARG A 127 -5.80 8.82 4.85
CA ARG A 127 -6.26 7.61 5.57
C ARG A 127 -7.76 7.37 5.45
N SER A 128 -8.55 8.43 5.30
CA SER A 128 -10.01 8.36 5.18
C SER A 128 -10.51 8.32 3.73
N THR A 129 -9.62 8.15 2.73
CA THR A 129 -10.03 8.13 1.32
C THR A 129 -10.76 6.83 0.99
N PRO A 130 -12.05 6.86 0.59
CA PRO A 130 -12.92 5.68 0.52
C PRO A 130 -12.78 4.90 -0.78
N THR A 131 -12.27 5.53 -1.85
CA THR A 131 -12.21 4.92 -3.18
C THR A 131 -10.85 5.12 -3.83
N LEU A 132 -10.42 4.12 -4.61
CA LEU A 132 -9.15 4.16 -5.32
C LEU A 132 -9.05 5.28 -6.38
N PRO A 133 -10.09 5.59 -7.19
CA PRO A 133 -9.98 6.65 -8.20
C PRO A 133 -9.64 8.01 -7.58
N LEU A 134 -10.32 8.39 -6.49
CA LEU A 134 -10.01 9.61 -5.75
C LEU A 134 -8.57 9.56 -5.20
N MET A 135 -8.15 8.42 -4.66
CA MET A 135 -6.79 8.26 -4.15
C MET A 135 -5.71 8.46 -5.24
N HIS A 136 -5.99 8.09 -6.50
CA HIS A 136 -5.07 8.33 -7.62
C HIS A 136 -4.87 9.81 -7.92
N GLU A 137 -5.96 10.56 -8.08
CA GLU A 137 -5.89 12.01 -8.35
C GLU A 137 -5.11 12.74 -7.25
N HIS A 138 -5.33 12.33 -6.01
CA HIS A 138 -4.65 12.85 -4.85
C HIS A 138 -3.17 12.47 -4.81
N ALA A 139 -2.84 11.22 -5.14
CA ALA A 139 -1.45 10.78 -5.20
C ALA A 139 -0.68 11.52 -6.30
N ILE A 140 -1.26 11.67 -7.49
CA ILE A 140 -0.65 12.39 -8.62
C ILE A 140 -0.36 13.85 -8.25
N SER A 141 -1.34 14.55 -7.67
CA SER A 141 -1.21 15.98 -7.35
C SER A 141 -0.47 16.27 -6.04
N GLY A 142 -0.46 15.30 -5.12
CA GLY A 142 0.04 15.43 -3.76
C GLY A 142 1.49 14.95 -3.59
N ALA A 143 1.86 13.82 -4.20
CA ALA A 143 3.19 13.22 -4.04
C ALA A 143 4.35 14.20 -4.26
N PRO A 144 4.42 14.98 -5.36
CA PRO A 144 5.54 15.92 -5.55
C PRO A 144 5.56 17.03 -4.49
N LYS A 145 4.39 17.49 -4.03
CA LYS A 145 4.30 18.52 -2.98
C LYS A 145 4.84 17.99 -1.65
N ILE A 146 4.45 16.76 -1.27
CA ILE A 146 4.90 16.12 -0.04
C ILE A 146 6.39 15.76 -0.11
N ALA A 147 6.85 15.21 -1.24
CA ALA A 147 8.25 14.87 -1.46
C ALA A 147 9.16 16.10 -1.28
N SER A 148 8.75 17.26 -1.81
CA SER A 148 9.52 18.51 -1.70
C SER A 148 9.69 19.02 -0.26
N LEU A 149 8.85 18.57 0.68
CA LEU A 149 8.92 18.99 2.09
C LEU A 149 9.88 18.14 2.93
N ILE A 150 10.22 16.93 2.50
CA ILE A 150 11.08 16.01 3.27
C ILE A 150 12.37 16.67 3.76
N PRO A 151 13.15 17.38 2.92
CA PRO A 151 14.39 18.01 3.37
C PRO A 151 14.21 19.07 4.46
N SER A 152 13.06 19.74 4.50
CA SER A 152 12.77 20.80 5.49
C SER A 152 12.40 20.26 6.87
N TYR A 153 12.09 18.96 6.97
CA TYR A 153 11.57 18.35 8.20
C TYR A 153 12.46 17.22 8.73
N ILE A 154 13.71 17.12 8.27
CA ILE A 154 14.56 16.00 8.66
C ILE A 154 14.79 15.95 10.19
N GLU A 155 14.80 17.10 10.86
CA GLU A 155 15.03 17.19 12.30
C GLU A 155 13.75 17.02 13.14
N ASN A 156 12.57 17.19 12.53
CA ASN A 156 11.29 16.98 13.19
C ASN A 156 10.76 15.58 12.85
N THR A 157 11.12 14.59 13.68
CA THR A 157 10.80 13.18 13.43
C THR A 157 9.30 12.92 13.31
N GLU A 158 8.46 13.59 14.10
CA GLU A 158 7.00 13.38 14.06
C GLU A 158 6.40 13.82 12.72
N VAL A 159 6.78 15.01 12.25
CA VAL A 159 6.31 15.55 10.98
C VAL A 159 6.91 14.77 9.82
N LEU A 160 8.19 14.41 9.89
CA LEU A 160 8.84 13.56 8.89
C LEU A 160 8.12 12.22 8.74
N MET A 161 7.81 11.54 9.86
CA MET A 161 7.05 10.28 9.82
C MET A 161 5.66 10.45 9.20
N SER A 162 5.01 11.59 9.43
CA SER A 162 3.73 11.92 8.77
C SER A 162 3.90 12.06 7.25
N LEU A 163 4.94 12.78 6.79
CA LEU A 163 5.25 12.94 5.38
C LEU A 163 5.59 11.60 4.71
N LEU A 164 6.41 10.77 5.35
CA LEU A 164 6.75 9.43 4.86
C LEU A 164 5.51 8.54 4.78
N THR A 165 4.61 8.60 5.76
CA THR A 165 3.34 7.85 5.74
C THR A 165 2.45 8.30 4.58
N ILE A 166 2.31 9.60 4.34
CA ILE A 166 1.55 10.13 3.19
C ILE A 166 2.15 9.61 1.88
N LEU A 167 3.48 9.66 1.73
CA LEU A 167 4.16 9.20 0.51
C LEU A 167 3.98 7.70 0.28
N ARG A 168 4.03 6.87 1.32
CA ARG A 168 3.74 5.43 1.20
C ARG A 168 2.35 5.19 0.63
N VAL A 169 1.33 5.86 1.19
CA VAL A 169 -0.05 5.71 0.69
C VAL A 169 -0.19 6.20 -0.74
N PHE A 170 0.42 7.35 -1.09
CA PHE A 170 0.37 7.86 -2.46
C PHE A 170 1.07 6.92 -3.45
N LEU A 171 2.28 6.47 -3.17
CA LEU A 171 3.01 5.56 -4.07
C LEU A 171 2.29 4.22 -4.20
N PHE A 172 1.73 3.70 -3.12
CA PHE A 172 0.88 2.51 -3.16
C PHE A 172 -0.35 2.72 -4.04
N ALA A 173 -1.05 3.85 -3.88
CA ALA A 173 -2.22 4.17 -4.69
C ALA A 173 -1.89 4.24 -6.18
N LEU A 174 -0.77 4.86 -6.55
CA LEU A 174 -0.34 4.91 -7.96
C LEU A 174 -0.12 3.52 -8.55
N ASN A 175 0.14 2.49 -7.73
CA ASN A 175 0.30 1.14 -8.25
C ASN A 175 -1.01 0.59 -8.79
N THR A 176 -2.14 0.89 -8.14
CA THR A 176 -3.45 0.42 -8.56
C THR A 176 -4.01 1.19 -9.76
N TYR A 177 -3.25 2.13 -10.33
CA TYR A 177 -3.65 2.88 -11.52
C TYR A 177 -3.85 1.98 -12.74
N HIS A 178 -2.99 0.98 -12.93
CA HIS A 178 -3.12 0.05 -14.04
C HIS A 178 -4.41 -0.78 -13.93
N LEU A 179 -4.77 -1.20 -12.71
CA LEU A 179 -6.01 -1.95 -12.44
C LEU A 179 -7.26 -1.19 -12.88
N LEU A 180 -7.33 0.12 -12.57
CA LEU A 180 -8.52 0.91 -12.86
C LEU A 180 -8.58 1.43 -14.29
N ASN A 181 -7.43 1.70 -14.90
CA ASN A 181 -7.36 2.39 -16.20
C ASN A 181 -6.91 1.48 -17.35
N CYS A 182 -6.59 0.22 -17.08
CA CYS A 182 -6.00 -0.75 -18.01
C CYS A 182 -4.77 -0.24 -18.77
N LYS A 183 -4.09 0.79 -18.22
CA LYS A 183 -2.97 1.49 -18.83
C LYS A 183 -1.90 1.78 -17.79
N PRO A 184 -0.61 1.75 -18.14
CA PRO A 184 0.43 2.19 -17.22
C PRO A 184 0.28 3.68 -16.88
N LEU A 185 0.90 4.12 -15.78
CA LEU A 185 1.00 5.55 -15.49
C LEU A 185 1.63 6.27 -16.69
N PRO A 186 1.05 7.40 -17.15
CA PRO A 186 1.67 8.22 -18.19
C PRO A 186 3.07 8.66 -17.76
N THR A 187 4.03 8.63 -18.71
CA THR A 187 5.41 9.07 -18.45
C THR A 187 5.48 10.51 -17.97
N SER A 188 4.63 11.39 -18.53
CA SER A 188 4.50 12.79 -18.07
C SER A 188 4.09 12.90 -16.60
N THR A 189 3.18 12.04 -16.15
CA THR A 189 2.79 11.94 -14.75
C THR A 189 3.97 11.46 -13.90
N LEU A 190 4.66 10.40 -14.30
CA LEU A 190 5.83 9.89 -13.58
C LEU A 190 6.95 10.93 -13.43
N ASP A 191 7.20 11.71 -14.47
CA ASP A 191 8.18 12.80 -14.44
C ASP A 191 7.77 13.92 -13.47
N SER A 192 6.47 14.20 -13.37
CA SER A 192 5.94 15.21 -12.44
C SER A 192 6.06 14.84 -10.96
N LEU A 193 6.21 13.53 -10.62
CA LEU A 193 6.28 13.04 -9.24
C LEU A 193 7.62 13.36 -8.53
N GLN A 194 8.63 13.85 -9.25
CA GLN A 194 9.95 14.21 -8.72
C GLN A 194 10.68 13.06 -7.98
N LEU A 195 10.46 11.80 -8.40
CA LEU A 195 11.00 10.61 -7.73
C LEU A 195 12.53 10.60 -7.58
N SER A 196 13.27 11.20 -8.51
CA SER A 196 14.73 11.33 -8.41
C SER A 196 15.19 12.23 -7.27
N SER A 197 14.50 13.35 -7.05
CA SER A 197 14.79 14.25 -5.93
C SER A 197 14.42 13.60 -4.59
N LEU A 198 13.30 12.88 -4.57
CA LEU A 198 12.87 12.12 -3.40
C LEU A 198 13.88 11.03 -3.04
N ALA A 199 14.33 10.23 -4.01
CA ALA A 199 15.34 9.18 -3.79
C ALA A 199 16.60 9.75 -3.14
N LYS A 200 17.13 10.85 -3.70
CA LYS A 200 18.30 11.54 -3.15
C LYS A 200 18.06 11.97 -1.70
N SER A 201 16.94 12.65 -1.44
CA SER A 201 16.60 13.13 -0.08
C SER A 201 16.48 12.00 0.94
N LEU A 202 16.00 10.83 0.53
CA LEU A 202 15.86 9.64 1.40
C LEU A 202 17.19 8.92 1.64
N VAL A 203 18.09 8.91 0.66
CA VAL A 203 19.45 8.39 0.84
C VAL A 203 20.24 9.32 1.76
N ASP A 204 20.18 10.63 1.52
CA ASP A 204 20.82 11.64 2.37
C ASP A 204 20.29 11.59 3.82
N LEU A 205 19.00 11.21 4.00
CA LEU A 205 18.39 11.00 5.31
C LEU A 205 19.01 9.82 6.08
N LEU A 206 19.46 8.78 5.38
CA LEU A 206 20.03 7.57 5.97
C LEU A 206 21.56 7.58 6.05
N ASP A 207 22.22 8.60 5.48
CA ASP A 207 23.68 8.68 5.49
C ASP A 207 24.24 8.90 6.91
N LYS A 208 25.30 8.14 7.23
CA LYS A 208 25.93 8.06 8.57
C LYS A 208 26.68 9.33 8.95
N SER A 209 26.96 10.21 7.99
CA SER A 209 27.58 11.51 8.23
C SER A 209 26.69 12.45 9.06
N ALA A 210 25.39 12.16 9.16
CA ALA A 210 24.46 12.90 10.00
C ALA A 210 24.31 12.26 11.40
N PRO A 211 24.46 13.02 12.51
CA PRO A 211 24.30 12.53 13.87
C PRO A 211 22.81 12.32 14.24
N ARG A 212 22.13 11.39 13.57
CA ARG A 212 20.67 11.23 13.65
C ARG A 212 20.26 9.83 14.07
N ILE A 213 19.25 9.76 14.94
CA ILE A 213 18.66 8.50 15.39
C ILE A 213 17.66 8.03 14.32
N VAL A 214 18.10 7.11 13.46
CA VAL A 214 17.19 6.42 12.54
C VAL A 214 16.41 5.36 13.32
N THR A 215 15.10 5.54 13.42
CA THR A 215 14.23 4.55 14.07
C THR A 215 13.90 3.40 13.11
N GLY A 216 13.58 2.22 13.65
CA GLY A 216 13.15 1.07 12.82
C GLY A 216 11.91 1.37 11.96
N LYS A 217 10.97 2.18 12.46
CA LYS A 217 9.77 2.61 11.70
C LYS A 217 10.11 3.57 10.55
N MET A 218 11.10 4.43 10.75
CA MET A 218 11.60 5.30 9.69
C MET A 218 12.29 4.47 8.62
N LEU A 219 13.18 3.54 9.01
CA LEU A 219 13.85 2.64 8.08
C LEU A 219 12.85 1.79 7.29
N ASP A 220 11.83 1.25 7.94
CA ASP A 220 10.71 0.55 7.29
C ASP A 220 10.06 1.42 6.21
N SER A 221 9.70 2.66 6.55
CA SER A 221 9.03 3.57 5.63
C SER A 221 9.93 4.01 4.47
N VAL A 222 11.19 4.32 4.74
CA VAL A 222 12.17 4.73 3.72
C VAL A 222 12.47 3.58 2.77
N SER A 223 12.68 2.36 3.29
CA SER A 223 12.92 1.18 2.46
C SER A 223 11.77 0.92 1.51
N GLU A 224 10.52 1.06 1.97
CA GLU A 224 9.32 0.89 1.14
C GLU A 224 9.23 1.93 0.04
N ILE A 225 9.42 3.21 0.37
CA ILE A 225 9.38 4.30 -0.61
C ILE A 225 10.48 4.12 -1.67
N LEU A 226 11.69 3.74 -1.27
CA LEU A 226 12.78 3.48 -2.22
C LEU A 226 12.46 2.30 -3.14
N THR A 227 11.87 1.22 -2.61
CA THR A 227 11.42 0.09 -3.44
C THR A 227 10.36 0.55 -4.46
N TRP A 228 9.41 1.41 -4.07
CA TRP A 228 8.45 2.01 -5.01
C TRP A 228 9.14 2.87 -6.07
N ILE A 229 10.12 3.70 -5.67
CA ILE A 229 10.87 4.52 -6.64
C ILE A 229 11.60 3.62 -7.64
N SER A 230 12.23 2.53 -7.18
CA SER A 230 12.89 1.58 -8.08
C SER A 230 11.92 0.94 -9.08
N TYR A 231 10.68 0.70 -8.65
CA TYR A 231 9.61 0.13 -9.47
C TYR A 231 9.13 1.09 -10.57
N TYR A 232 8.93 2.37 -10.22
CA TYR A 232 8.39 3.39 -11.13
C TYR A 232 9.44 4.04 -12.03
N LYS A 233 10.66 4.25 -11.50
CA LYS A 233 11.72 5.00 -12.18
C LYS A 233 13.07 4.49 -11.69
N SER A 234 13.48 3.30 -12.10
CA SER A 234 14.77 2.67 -11.75
C SER A 234 15.97 3.61 -11.91
N ASN A 235 15.98 4.41 -12.99
CA ASN A 235 16.98 5.45 -13.26
C ASN A 235 17.12 6.51 -12.15
N ALA A 236 16.09 6.73 -11.33
CA ALA A 236 16.17 7.60 -10.16
C ALA A 236 17.12 7.04 -9.08
N ILE A 237 17.24 5.72 -8.98
CA ILE A 237 18.17 5.04 -8.07
C ILE A 237 19.55 4.92 -8.71
N LEU A 238 19.61 4.47 -9.97
CA LEU A 238 20.88 4.22 -10.69
C LEU A 238 21.73 5.49 -10.86
N ARG A 239 21.10 6.66 -10.99
CA ARG A 239 21.81 7.94 -11.18
C ARG A 239 22.26 8.60 -9.87
N LEU A 240 22.04 7.96 -8.72
CA LEU A 240 22.54 8.51 -7.46
C LEU A 240 24.08 8.43 -7.42
N PRO A 241 24.76 9.45 -6.85
CA PRO A 241 26.23 9.50 -6.83
C PRO A 241 26.85 8.26 -6.22
N SER A 242 28.00 7.84 -6.76
CA SER A 242 28.82 6.74 -6.23
C SER A 242 28.06 5.43 -6.03
N ASN A 243 27.04 5.16 -6.84
CA ASN A 243 26.16 3.98 -6.74
C ASN A 243 25.47 3.83 -5.38
N THR A 244 25.33 4.92 -4.61
CA THR A 244 24.77 4.90 -3.25
C THR A 244 23.38 4.28 -3.19
N GLY A 245 22.53 4.51 -4.20
CA GLY A 245 21.22 3.89 -4.28
C GLY A 245 21.24 2.35 -4.35
N VAL A 246 22.11 1.79 -5.20
CA VAL A 246 22.26 0.33 -5.34
C VAL A 246 22.91 -0.25 -4.08
N LEU A 247 23.97 0.38 -3.58
CA LEU A 247 24.65 -0.04 -2.36
C LEU A 247 23.73 -0.01 -1.13
N LEU A 248 22.79 0.94 -1.07
CA LEU A 248 21.80 0.99 0.00
C LEU A 248 20.84 -0.20 -0.05
N PHE A 249 20.37 -0.61 -1.23
CA PHE A 249 19.56 -1.83 -1.36
C PHE A 249 20.34 -3.10 -0.97
N VAL A 250 21.63 -3.18 -1.32
CA VAL A 250 22.52 -4.25 -0.83
C VAL A 250 22.65 -4.21 0.69
N ALA A 251 22.80 -3.02 1.28
CA ALA A 251 22.86 -2.85 2.73
C ALA A 251 21.55 -3.29 3.42
N PHE A 252 20.38 -3.07 2.80
CA PHE A 252 19.10 -3.55 3.31
C PHE A 252 19.03 -5.08 3.43
N LEU A 253 19.73 -5.84 2.58
CA LEU A 253 19.83 -7.30 2.68
C LEU A 253 20.54 -7.75 3.97
N SER A 254 21.40 -6.91 4.53
CA SER A 254 22.12 -7.17 5.79
C SER A 254 21.33 -6.70 7.02
N CYS A 255 20.14 -6.12 6.84
CA CYS A 255 19.30 -5.67 7.95
C CYS A 255 18.72 -6.86 8.73
N GLN A 256 18.55 -6.68 10.05
CA GLN A 256 17.89 -7.68 10.89
C GLN A 256 16.40 -7.85 10.57
N SER A 257 15.75 -6.80 10.05
CA SER A 257 14.33 -6.83 9.70
C SER A 257 14.09 -7.62 8.41
N PRO A 258 13.31 -8.72 8.43
CA PRO A 258 12.99 -9.49 7.23
C PRO A 258 12.29 -8.63 6.16
N LEU A 259 11.40 -7.72 6.57
CA LEU A 259 10.69 -6.82 5.66
C LEU A 259 11.66 -5.91 4.89
N VAL A 260 12.65 -5.35 5.60
CA VAL A 260 13.67 -4.49 4.97
C VAL A 260 14.55 -5.31 4.03
N ARG A 261 14.91 -6.55 4.40
CA ARG A 261 15.65 -7.45 3.50
C ARG A 261 14.87 -7.76 2.22
N CYS A 262 13.60 -8.12 2.33
CA CYS A 262 12.75 -8.40 1.16
C CYS A 262 12.67 -7.17 0.25
N ARG A 263 12.45 -5.98 0.81
CA ARG A 263 12.43 -4.73 0.04
C ARG A 263 13.78 -4.38 -0.59
N GLY A 264 14.88 -4.72 0.09
CA GLY A 264 16.25 -4.71 -0.43
C GLY A 264 16.36 -5.50 -1.73
N PHE A 265 15.97 -6.77 -1.66
CA PHE A 265 15.99 -7.69 -2.79
C PHE A 265 15.07 -7.24 -3.92
N THR A 266 13.81 -6.92 -3.60
CA THR A 266 12.83 -6.42 -4.58
C THR A 266 13.32 -5.14 -5.26
N GLY A 267 13.96 -4.23 -4.52
CA GLY A 267 14.56 -3.02 -5.08
C GLY A 267 15.63 -3.31 -6.13
N LEU A 268 16.54 -4.25 -5.84
CA LEU A 268 17.55 -4.69 -6.80
C LEU A 268 16.92 -5.32 -8.05
N VAL A 269 15.93 -6.19 -7.88
CA VAL A 269 15.19 -6.81 -9.00
C VAL A 269 14.52 -5.73 -9.87
N ASN A 270 13.89 -4.74 -9.25
CA ASN A 270 13.22 -3.64 -9.97
C ASN A 270 14.20 -2.77 -10.77
N ILE A 271 15.42 -2.58 -10.29
CA ILE A 271 16.43 -1.77 -10.97
C ILE A 271 16.96 -2.45 -12.23
N HIS A 272 17.11 -3.78 -12.20
CA HIS A 272 17.76 -4.55 -13.27
C HIS A 272 16.81 -5.16 -14.31
N ARG A 273 15.48 -5.05 -14.14
CA ARG A 273 14.50 -5.54 -15.14
C ARG A 273 13.94 -4.40 -15.99
N GLU A 274 14.48 -4.22 -17.19
CA GLU A 274 13.98 -3.24 -18.16
C GLU A 274 12.79 -3.71 -19.02
N TYR A 275 12.44 -5.02 -19.06
CA TYR A 275 11.65 -5.55 -20.19
C TYR A 275 10.25 -6.16 -19.95
N ALA A 276 9.68 -6.18 -18.73
CA ALA A 276 8.27 -6.60 -18.61
C ALA A 276 7.59 -6.09 -17.34
N GLN A 277 6.75 -5.07 -17.47
CA GLN A 277 5.75 -4.73 -16.44
C GLN A 277 4.82 -5.92 -16.11
N LYS A 278 4.64 -6.85 -17.05
CA LYS A 278 3.73 -8.01 -16.95
C LYS A 278 4.29 -9.25 -16.24
N ALA A 279 5.62 -9.38 -16.08
CA ALA A 279 6.26 -10.55 -15.47
C ALA A 279 6.75 -10.28 -14.02
N ARG A 280 6.19 -9.27 -13.37
CA ARG A 280 6.46 -8.99 -11.96
C ARG A 280 5.59 -9.94 -11.14
N SER A 281 6.15 -11.06 -10.69
CA SER A 281 5.48 -12.03 -9.78
C SER A 281 5.08 -11.42 -8.43
N PHE A 282 5.56 -10.22 -8.14
CA PHE A 282 5.09 -9.31 -7.08
C PHE A 282 4.45 -8.07 -7.68
N THR A 283 3.54 -8.23 -8.64
CA THR A 283 2.63 -7.16 -9.02
C THR A 283 1.85 -6.78 -7.76
N PRO A 284 1.91 -5.52 -7.31
CA PRO A 284 1.23 -5.15 -6.08
C PRO A 284 -0.30 -5.12 -6.22
N GLU A 285 -0.83 -5.42 -7.42
CA GLU A 285 -2.19 -5.93 -7.60
C GLU A 285 -2.49 -7.14 -6.69
N VAL A 286 -1.56 -8.10 -6.62
CA VAL A 286 -1.66 -9.29 -5.75
C VAL A 286 -1.58 -8.88 -4.27
N LEU A 287 -0.72 -7.92 -3.93
CA LEU A 287 -0.59 -7.40 -2.55
C LEU A 287 -1.83 -6.60 -2.12
N PHE A 288 -2.44 -5.83 -3.02
CA PHE A 288 -3.66 -5.06 -2.78
C PHE A 288 -4.87 -5.99 -2.54
N GLN A 289 -5.01 -7.04 -3.35
CA GLN A 289 -6.04 -8.08 -3.16
C GLN A 289 -5.83 -8.87 -1.85
N LEU A 290 -4.56 -9.16 -1.49
CA LEU A 290 -4.21 -9.78 -0.21
C LEU A 290 -4.47 -8.86 1.00
N GLN A 291 -4.29 -7.55 0.86
CA GLN A 291 -4.61 -6.60 1.94
C GLN A 291 -6.12 -6.40 2.12
N GLN A 292 -6.89 -6.30 1.04
CA GLN A 292 -8.35 -6.16 1.13
C GLN A 292 -9.01 -7.37 1.79
N SER A 293 -8.50 -8.58 1.51
CA SER A 293 -8.97 -9.82 2.14
C SER A 293 -8.64 -9.93 3.63
N LEU A 294 -7.67 -9.18 4.14
CA LEU A 294 -7.33 -9.13 5.57
C LEU A 294 -8.16 -8.09 6.36
N THR A 295 -8.90 -7.20 5.70
CA THR A 295 -9.57 -6.06 6.35
C THR A 295 -11.09 -5.98 6.15
N ALA A 296 -11.70 -6.84 5.34
CA ALA A 296 -13.14 -6.82 5.10
C ALA A 296 -13.84 -8.01 5.77
N GLU A 297 -14.73 -7.73 6.73
CA GLU A 297 -15.93 -8.56 6.94
C GLU A 297 -16.76 -8.47 5.64
N TYR A 298 -16.51 -9.42 4.73
CA TYR A 298 -17.13 -9.75 3.44
C TYR A 298 -18.07 -8.77 2.70
N PRO A 299 -17.99 -8.78 1.36
CA PRO A 299 -19.13 -9.28 0.57
C PRO A 299 -18.70 -10.29 -0.52
N PRO A 300 -19.67 -10.90 -1.25
CA PRO A 300 -19.90 -12.34 -1.31
C PRO A 300 -18.87 -13.11 -2.16
N VAL A 301 -18.51 -14.30 -1.69
CA VAL A 301 -17.56 -15.25 -2.29
C VAL A 301 -18.13 -15.96 -3.54
N ASP A 302 -19.43 -15.85 -3.80
CA ASP A 302 -20.12 -16.79 -4.68
C ASP A 302 -20.08 -16.47 -6.19
N GLU A 303 -19.51 -15.34 -6.61
CA GLU A 303 -19.39 -15.01 -8.05
C GLU A 303 -17.96 -14.88 -8.58
N LEU A 304 -16.92 -15.09 -7.75
CA LEU A 304 -15.55 -14.84 -8.18
C LEU A 304 -14.51 -15.89 -7.82
N LEU A 305 -14.87 -17.02 -7.20
CA LEU A 305 -14.08 -18.27 -7.18
C LEU A 305 -14.86 -19.34 -6.42
N PRO A 306 -15.54 -20.28 -7.10
CA PRO A 306 -15.87 -21.52 -6.43
C PRO A 306 -14.54 -22.25 -6.19
N SER A 307 -14.13 -22.38 -4.92
CA SER A 307 -13.22 -23.41 -4.36
C SER A 307 -11.89 -22.98 -3.69
N ILE A 308 -11.60 -21.71 -3.37
CA ILE A 308 -10.41 -21.36 -2.52
C ILE A 308 -10.71 -21.52 -1.01
N THR A 309 -11.41 -22.58 -0.63
CA THR A 309 -11.59 -22.98 0.78
C THR A 309 -11.73 -24.49 0.88
N HIS A 310 -10.69 -25.22 0.47
CA HIS A 310 -10.35 -26.44 1.19
C HIS A 310 -8.93 -26.27 1.69
N ALA A 311 -8.81 -26.35 3.02
CA ALA A 311 -7.55 -26.34 3.73
C ALA A 311 -6.58 -27.33 3.06
N LEU A 312 -5.36 -26.87 2.75
CA LEU A 312 -4.21 -27.77 2.68
C LEU A 312 -4.29 -28.67 3.91
N PRO A 313 -4.10 -30.00 3.78
CA PRO A 313 -3.87 -30.79 4.97
C PRO A 313 -2.62 -30.20 5.63
N GLU A 314 -2.78 -29.53 6.77
CA GLU A 314 -1.72 -29.51 7.76
C GLU A 314 -1.46 -30.99 8.04
N LEU A 315 -0.51 -31.56 7.31
CA LEU A 315 -0.09 -32.93 7.48
C LEU A 315 0.50 -32.97 8.88
N ASP A 316 -0.33 -33.34 9.86
CA ASP A 316 0.07 -33.45 11.25
C ASP A 316 1.34 -34.32 11.25
N PRO A 317 2.48 -33.83 11.79
CA PRO A 317 3.70 -34.62 11.88
C PRO A 317 3.50 -35.94 12.65
N LYS A 318 2.35 -36.12 13.34
CA LYS A 318 1.92 -37.35 14.00
C LYS A 318 1.08 -38.28 13.11
N THR A 319 0.80 -37.93 11.86
CA THR A 319 0.04 -38.77 10.93
C THR A 319 0.75 -40.12 10.74
N PRO A 320 0.08 -41.25 11.03
CA PRO A 320 0.69 -42.56 10.89
C PRO A 320 1.14 -42.83 9.46
N HIS A 321 2.34 -43.40 9.28
CA HIS A 321 2.91 -43.63 7.94
C HIS A 321 2.01 -44.47 7.02
N MET A 322 1.23 -45.39 7.61
CA MET A 322 0.24 -46.21 6.93
C MET A 322 -0.82 -45.39 6.16
N VAL A 323 -1.14 -44.18 6.62
CA VAL A 323 -2.07 -43.26 5.93
C VAL A 323 -1.45 -42.77 4.61
N PHE A 324 -0.16 -42.47 4.61
CA PHE A 324 0.57 -42.12 3.38
C PHE A 324 0.66 -43.31 2.42
N CYS A 325 0.90 -44.53 2.95
CA CYS A 325 0.93 -45.75 2.14
C CYS A 325 -0.41 -46.00 1.45
N LEU A 326 -1.51 -45.95 2.20
CA LEU A 326 -2.85 -46.19 1.66
C LEU A 326 -3.18 -45.16 0.57
N ARG A 327 -2.85 -43.90 0.82
CA ARG A 327 -3.09 -42.81 -0.11
C ARG A 327 -2.26 -42.90 -1.39
N HIS A 328 -0.97 -43.24 -1.26
CA HIS A 328 -0.07 -43.45 -2.40
C HIS A 328 -0.52 -44.64 -3.28
N LEU A 329 -1.05 -45.71 -2.67
CA LEU A 329 -1.58 -46.88 -3.39
C LEU A 329 -2.97 -46.62 -4.02
N THR A 330 -3.69 -45.61 -3.55
CA THR A 330 -5.04 -45.26 -4.02
C THR A 330 -5.20 -43.75 -4.26
N PRO A 331 -4.48 -43.20 -5.26
CA PRO A 331 -4.59 -41.77 -5.57
C PRO A 331 -5.99 -41.43 -6.09
N PHE A 332 -6.44 -40.19 -5.86
CA PHE A 332 -7.67 -39.69 -6.49
C PHE A 332 -7.49 -39.54 -7.99
N THR A 333 -6.30 -39.14 -8.44
CA THR A 333 -5.98 -39.00 -9.86
C THR A 333 -5.24 -40.23 -10.35
N ARG A 334 -5.85 -40.94 -11.30
CA ARG A 334 -5.31 -42.22 -11.82
C ARG A 334 -4.69 -42.12 -13.21
N LEU A 335 -5.10 -41.13 -14.01
CA LEU A 335 -4.73 -41.04 -15.43
C LEU A 335 -4.28 -39.63 -15.81
N ARG A 336 -3.35 -39.58 -16.76
CA ARG A 336 -2.89 -38.38 -17.47
C ARG A 336 -3.80 -38.06 -18.65
N SER A 337 -3.61 -36.90 -19.28
CA SER A 337 -4.39 -36.49 -20.47
C SER A 337 -4.20 -37.40 -21.69
N ASP A 338 -3.12 -38.18 -21.75
CA ASP A 338 -2.82 -39.18 -22.79
C ASP A 338 -3.35 -40.58 -22.46
N GLY A 339 -4.04 -40.76 -21.32
CA GLY A 339 -4.54 -42.05 -20.87
C GLY A 339 -3.51 -42.95 -20.18
N ALA A 340 -2.26 -42.49 -20.01
CA ALA A 340 -1.25 -43.20 -19.22
C ALA A 340 -1.51 -43.06 -17.70
N PRO A 341 -1.04 -43.99 -16.86
CA PRO A 341 -1.17 -43.87 -15.41
C PRO A 341 -0.46 -42.62 -14.88
N PHE A 342 -1.13 -41.91 -13.96
CA PHE A 342 -0.56 -40.72 -13.31
C PHE A 342 0.40 -41.14 -12.19
N ASN A 343 1.65 -40.67 -12.27
CA ASN A 343 2.67 -40.89 -11.24
C ASN A 343 2.82 -39.64 -10.36
N ALA A 344 2.13 -39.65 -9.22
CA ALA A 344 2.11 -38.52 -8.29
C ALA A 344 3.49 -38.20 -7.71
N TYR A 345 4.34 -39.19 -7.43
CA TYR A 345 5.68 -38.95 -6.88
C TYR A 345 6.59 -38.27 -7.90
N GLU A 346 6.60 -38.75 -9.14
CA GLU A 346 7.42 -38.17 -10.20
C GLU A 346 6.94 -36.76 -10.59
N ALA A 347 5.63 -36.54 -10.64
CA ALA A 347 5.06 -35.21 -10.86
C ALA A 347 5.47 -34.24 -9.73
N ALA A 348 5.45 -34.70 -8.47
CA ALA A 348 5.89 -33.92 -7.32
C ALA A 348 7.38 -33.55 -7.40
N LEU A 349 8.24 -34.47 -7.83
CA LEU A 349 9.66 -34.17 -8.01
C LEU A 349 9.90 -33.17 -9.16
N ARG A 350 9.20 -33.30 -10.29
CA ARG A 350 9.28 -32.33 -11.39
C ARG A 350 8.80 -30.94 -10.97
N PHE A 351 7.75 -30.89 -10.14
CA PHE A 351 7.24 -29.65 -9.56
C PHE A 351 8.30 -28.99 -8.67
N VAL A 352 8.85 -29.74 -7.70
CA VAL A 352 9.89 -29.25 -6.79
C VAL A 352 11.14 -28.83 -7.54
N GLU A 353 11.53 -29.57 -8.59
CA GLU A 353 12.68 -29.22 -9.42
C GLU A 353 12.49 -27.89 -10.16
N TYR A 354 11.30 -27.66 -10.74
CA TYR A 354 10.95 -26.39 -11.39
C TYR A 354 10.94 -25.24 -10.38
N GLU A 355 10.45 -25.45 -9.16
CA GLU A 355 10.42 -24.40 -8.14
C GLU A 355 11.80 -24.04 -7.60
N LEU A 356 12.69 -25.03 -7.48
CA LEU A 356 14.05 -24.80 -6.98
C LEU A 356 14.98 -24.19 -8.04
N HIS A 357 14.79 -24.55 -9.32
CA HIS A 357 15.73 -24.19 -10.38
C HIS A 357 15.14 -23.23 -11.42
N GLY A 358 13.83 -22.98 -11.36
CA GLY A 358 13.12 -22.13 -12.30
C GLY A 358 12.82 -22.81 -13.65
N PRO A 359 12.31 -22.03 -14.62
CA PRO A 359 11.98 -22.51 -15.96
C PRO A 359 13.21 -23.00 -16.72
N GLN A 360 13.04 -24.11 -17.43
CA GLN A 360 14.10 -24.77 -18.18
C GLN A 360 14.17 -24.28 -19.64
N ARG A 361 13.12 -23.61 -20.11
CA ARG A 361 12.99 -23.11 -21.49
C ARG A 361 12.41 -21.71 -21.51
N ASP A 362 12.67 -20.97 -22.58
CA ASP A 362 12.28 -19.56 -22.70
C ASP A 362 10.75 -19.34 -22.72
N ASP A 363 10.00 -20.33 -23.21
CA ASP A 363 8.53 -20.34 -23.23
C ASP A 363 7.91 -20.55 -21.84
N GLU A 364 8.59 -21.28 -20.95
CA GLU A 364 8.14 -21.55 -19.58
C GLU A 364 8.21 -20.33 -18.64
N TRP A 365 8.78 -19.22 -19.13
CA TRP A 365 8.73 -17.92 -18.43
C TRP A 365 7.41 -17.19 -18.64
N LEU A 366 6.66 -17.53 -19.69
CA LEU A 366 5.40 -16.88 -20.07
C LEU A 366 4.19 -17.71 -19.65
N GLU A 367 4.31 -19.03 -19.70
CA GLU A 367 3.25 -19.98 -19.34
C GLU A 367 3.81 -21.04 -18.39
N TYR A 368 3.07 -21.30 -17.31
CA TYR A 368 3.47 -22.34 -16.36
C TYR A 368 3.46 -23.70 -17.09
N PRO A 369 4.51 -24.54 -16.98
CA PRO A 369 4.63 -25.76 -17.78
C PRO A 369 3.77 -26.91 -17.23
N VAL A 370 2.46 -26.67 -17.14
CA VAL A 370 1.44 -27.54 -16.56
C VAL A 370 1.50 -28.96 -17.14
N MET A 371 1.57 -29.06 -18.48
CA MET A 371 1.65 -30.35 -19.17
C MET A 371 2.96 -31.09 -18.92
N ARG A 372 4.09 -30.40 -18.74
CA ARG A 372 5.38 -31.04 -18.45
C ARG A 372 5.44 -31.54 -17.02
N ILE A 373 4.94 -30.75 -16.07
CA ILE A 373 5.00 -31.07 -14.64
C ILE A 373 3.97 -32.14 -14.30
N PHE A 374 2.69 -31.89 -14.62
CA PHE A 374 1.56 -32.72 -14.19
C PHE A 374 1.11 -33.72 -15.26
N GLY A 375 1.45 -33.52 -16.54
CA GLY A 375 0.98 -34.42 -17.60
C GLY A 375 -0.54 -34.37 -17.84
N VAL A 376 -1.21 -33.34 -17.29
CA VAL A 376 -2.64 -33.07 -17.45
C VAL A 376 -2.86 -31.59 -17.79
N ALA A 377 -3.86 -31.28 -18.60
CA ALA A 377 -4.11 -29.91 -19.05
C ALA A 377 -4.66 -29.01 -17.93
N ASN A 378 -5.53 -29.55 -17.08
CA ASN A 378 -6.19 -28.81 -16.00
C ASN A 378 -5.98 -29.55 -14.67
N PRO A 379 -4.89 -29.26 -13.94
CA PRO A 379 -4.61 -29.92 -12.67
C PRO A 379 -5.66 -29.53 -11.63
N THR A 380 -6.13 -30.52 -10.87
CA THR A 380 -7.10 -30.33 -9.77
C THR A 380 -6.39 -30.35 -8.43
N SER A 381 -7.04 -29.82 -7.38
CA SER A 381 -6.51 -29.89 -6.01
C SER A 381 -6.18 -31.33 -5.56
N MET A 382 -6.94 -32.31 -6.06
CA MET A 382 -6.74 -33.73 -5.77
C MET A 382 -5.37 -34.26 -6.25
N ILE A 383 -4.86 -33.74 -7.38
CA ILE A 383 -3.53 -34.11 -7.89
C ILE A 383 -2.44 -33.67 -6.92
N MET A 384 -2.65 -32.53 -6.29
CA MET A 384 -1.69 -31.92 -5.37
C MET A 384 -1.66 -32.65 -4.04
N ASP A 385 -2.83 -33.06 -3.55
CA ASP A 385 -2.90 -33.97 -2.41
C ASP A 385 -2.18 -35.28 -2.74
N ASP A 386 -2.40 -35.87 -3.91
CA ASP A 386 -1.71 -37.10 -4.29
C ASP A 386 -0.19 -36.93 -4.34
N MET A 387 0.30 -35.78 -4.83
CA MET A 387 1.73 -35.41 -4.86
C MET A 387 2.34 -35.25 -3.45
N ALA A 388 1.69 -34.48 -2.58
CA ALA A 388 2.15 -34.23 -1.22
C ALA A 388 2.23 -35.53 -0.40
N TYR A 389 1.19 -36.39 -0.51
CA TYR A 389 1.18 -37.69 0.15
C TYR A 389 2.22 -38.66 -0.44
N ALA A 390 2.48 -38.60 -1.75
CA ALA A 390 3.54 -39.40 -2.38
C ALA A 390 4.94 -38.97 -1.90
N LEU A 391 5.23 -37.67 -1.81
CA LEU A 391 6.49 -37.19 -1.25
C LEU A 391 6.68 -37.64 0.22
N MET A 392 5.62 -37.56 1.02
CA MET A 392 5.65 -38.01 2.42
C MET A 392 5.80 -39.52 2.56
N PHE A 393 5.18 -40.31 1.68
CA PHE A 393 5.39 -41.76 1.60
C PHE A 393 6.86 -42.10 1.31
N HIS A 394 7.54 -41.33 0.46
CA HIS A 394 8.97 -41.49 0.16
C HIS A 394 9.90 -40.74 1.15
N ASN A 395 9.37 -40.24 2.27
CA ASN A 395 10.10 -39.49 3.31
C ASN A 395 10.83 -38.23 2.79
N LYS A 396 10.31 -37.61 1.73
CA LYS A 396 10.83 -36.38 1.11
C LYS A 396 10.24 -35.11 1.74
N ARG A 397 10.44 -34.95 3.05
CA ARG A 397 9.78 -33.91 3.86
C ARG A 397 10.13 -32.48 3.44
N TYR A 398 11.38 -32.25 3.04
CA TYR A 398 11.83 -30.94 2.57
C TYR A 398 11.13 -30.58 1.27
N GLU A 399 11.08 -31.53 0.34
CA GLU A 399 10.39 -31.39 -0.94
C GLU A 399 8.88 -31.21 -0.73
N THR A 400 8.26 -31.87 0.27
CA THR A 400 6.87 -31.61 0.66
C THR A 400 6.67 -30.19 1.18
N HIS A 401 7.67 -29.58 1.82
CA HIS A 401 7.61 -28.18 2.27
C HIS A 401 7.78 -27.19 1.11
N VAL A 402 8.63 -27.52 0.13
CA VAL A 402 8.72 -26.76 -1.13
C VAL A 402 7.39 -26.84 -1.87
N ASP A 403 6.82 -28.03 -1.98
CA ASP A 403 5.49 -28.30 -2.55
C ASP A 403 4.41 -27.48 -1.82
N ALA A 404 4.31 -27.56 -0.49
CA ALA A 404 3.31 -26.84 0.29
C ALA A 404 3.49 -25.29 0.30
N SER A 405 4.73 -24.79 0.33
CA SER A 405 5.02 -23.35 0.39
C SER A 405 4.79 -22.65 -0.96
N VAL A 406 5.03 -23.36 -2.06
CA VAL A 406 4.75 -22.85 -3.40
C VAL A 406 3.29 -23.07 -3.76
N LEU A 407 2.63 -24.17 -3.40
CA LEU A 407 1.23 -24.42 -3.77
C LEU A 407 0.20 -23.53 -3.08
N GLY A 408 0.57 -22.92 -1.95
CA GLY A 408 -0.18 -21.78 -1.42
C GLY A 408 -0.15 -20.53 -2.33
N VAL A 409 0.78 -20.49 -3.29
CA VAL A 409 1.08 -19.35 -4.19
C VAL A 409 0.85 -19.69 -5.68
N GLY A 410 1.09 -20.93 -6.11
CA GLY A 410 1.17 -21.35 -7.51
C GLY A 410 -0.15 -21.79 -8.16
N LEU A 411 -1.08 -22.41 -7.41
CA LEU A 411 -2.39 -22.83 -7.94
C LEU A 411 -3.50 -21.79 -7.81
N ARG A 412 -3.16 -20.56 -7.38
CA ARG A 412 -4.01 -19.39 -7.63
C ARG A 412 -3.96 -18.92 -9.08
N ASN A 413 -3.00 -19.39 -9.88
CA ASN A 413 -2.68 -18.82 -11.20
C ASN A 413 -2.91 -19.76 -12.40
N SER A 414 -3.54 -20.92 -12.25
CA SER A 414 -3.71 -21.86 -13.38
C SER A 414 -5.06 -22.58 -13.47
N ASN A 415 -6.13 -22.04 -12.87
CA ASN A 415 -7.53 -22.39 -13.19
C ASN A 415 -8.39 -21.11 -13.28
N ASN A 416 -8.02 -20.25 -14.23
CA ASN A 416 -8.97 -19.43 -15.00
C ASN A 416 -8.53 -19.42 -16.45
#